data_AF-A0A2T8HLM1-F1
#
_entry.id   AF-A0A2T8HLM1-F1
#
_cell.length_a   1.000
_cell.length_b   1.000
_cell.length_c   1.000
_cell.angle_alpha   90.00
_cell.angle_beta   90.00
_cell.angle_gamma   90.00
#
_symmetry.space_group_name_H-M   'P 1'
#
loop_
_entity.id
_entity.type
_entity.pdbx_description
1 polymer ?
#
loop_
_entity_poly.entity_id
_entity_poly.type
_entity_poly.pdbx_seq_one_letter_code
_entity_poly.pdbx_strand_id
1 'polypeptide(L)'
;MGKTAVEQNFHDIMEPLVGFGLKKYQIKSFETRGLLRESAAGILYAGQSTKVKELLYAFQDGALSSCILMFNMQETNIALDVAKFYAERYKLSGKIGDMYMFEAPDQSFSVAVSTNQEMGLHAMYLRNHGQELLN
;
A
#
# COMPACT_ATOMS: atom_id res chain seq x y z
N MET A 1 28.57 6.47 8.31
CA MET A 1 28.14 5.08 8.07
C MET A 1 27.23 5.09 6.87
N GLY A 2 27.65 4.46 5.77
CA GLY A 2 26.89 4.48 4.51
C GLY A 2 25.57 3.74 4.68
N LYS A 3 24.49 4.33 4.16
CA LYS A 3 23.22 3.63 3.96
C LYS A 3 23.49 2.47 3.01
N THR A 4 23.57 1.25 3.51
CA THR A 4 23.51 0.07 2.64
C THR A 4 22.12 0.10 2.01
N ALA A 5 22.05 0.43 0.72
CA ALA A 5 20.81 0.25 -0.03
C ALA A 5 20.48 -1.24 0.04
N VAL A 6 19.40 -1.61 0.72
CA VAL A 6 18.87 -2.96 0.62
C VAL A 6 18.45 -3.12 -0.83
N GLU A 7 19.08 -4.05 -1.54
CA GLU A 7 18.74 -4.36 -2.92
C GLU A 7 17.31 -4.90 -2.95
N GLN A 8 16.40 -4.18 -3.60
CA GLN A 8 15.03 -4.62 -3.81
C GLN A 8 15.04 -5.65 -4.92
N ASN A 9 14.79 -6.92 -4.58
CA ASN A 9 14.84 -8.02 -5.54
C ASN A 9 13.44 -8.40 -6.05
N PHE A 10 12.39 -7.96 -5.36
CA PHE A 10 11.02 -8.24 -5.75
C PHE A 10 10.41 -7.10 -6.59
N HIS A 11 10.05 -7.39 -7.85
CA HIS A 11 9.51 -6.39 -8.79
C HIS A 11 8.11 -6.69 -9.35
N ASP A 12 7.56 -7.89 -9.08
CA ASP A 12 6.26 -8.32 -9.61
C ASP A 12 5.05 -7.68 -8.90
N ILE A 13 5.29 -6.83 -7.91
CA ILE A 13 4.29 -6.01 -7.22
C ILE A 13 4.72 -4.55 -7.36
N MET A 14 3.86 -3.73 -7.93
CA MET A 14 4.05 -2.29 -8.01
C MET A 14 3.33 -1.61 -6.83
N GLU A 15 4.00 -0.67 -6.16
CA GLU A 15 3.40 0.12 -5.08
C GLU A 15 2.37 1.13 -5.60
N PRO A 16 1.43 1.60 -4.76
CA PRO A 16 0.66 2.79 -5.06
C PRO A 16 1.52 4.05 -4.99
N LEU A 17 1.03 5.14 -5.59
CA LEU A 17 1.54 6.47 -5.31
C LEU A 17 1.12 6.88 -3.89
N VAL A 18 2.06 6.81 -2.94
CA VAL A 18 1.82 7.20 -1.54
C VAL A 18 1.97 8.72 -1.39
N GLY A 19 0.93 9.45 -1.80
CA GLY A 19 0.84 10.91 -1.68
C GLY A 19 -0.41 11.34 -0.92
N PHE A 20 -0.42 11.16 0.40
CA PHE A 20 -1.57 11.56 1.22
C PHE A 20 -1.90 13.06 1.06
N GLY A 21 -3.18 13.39 1.00
CA GLY A 21 -3.64 14.76 0.73
C GLY A 21 -3.83 15.09 -0.76
N LEU A 22 -3.27 14.29 -1.69
CA LEU A 22 -3.44 14.52 -3.13
C LEU A 22 -4.92 14.43 -3.55
N LYS A 23 -5.28 15.21 -4.56
CA LYS A 23 -6.59 15.16 -5.22
C LYS A 23 -6.63 14.09 -6.29
N LYS A 24 -7.83 13.62 -6.66
CA LYS A 24 -8.04 12.58 -7.68
C LYS A 24 -7.35 12.86 -9.00
N TYR A 25 -7.43 14.10 -9.49
CA TYR A 25 -6.81 14.46 -10.76
C TYR A 25 -5.28 14.32 -10.74
N GLN A 26 -4.65 14.53 -9.57
CA GLN A 26 -3.20 14.34 -9.40
C GLN A 26 -2.88 12.85 -9.42
N ILE A 27 -3.65 12.01 -8.72
CA ILE A 27 -3.45 10.55 -8.80
C ILE A 27 -3.58 10.05 -10.24
N LYS A 28 -4.61 10.49 -10.97
CA LYS A 28 -4.84 10.11 -12.36
C LYS A 28 -3.74 10.56 -13.33
N SER A 29 -2.99 11.62 -13.02
CA SER A 29 -1.88 12.06 -13.87
C SER A 29 -0.59 11.24 -13.67
N PHE A 30 -0.48 10.49 -12.57
CA PHE A 30 0.70 9.65 -12.28
C PHE A 30 0.44 8.15 -12.43
N GLU A 31 -0.79 7.71 -12.22
CA GLU A 31 -1.13 6.29 -12.25
C GLU A 31 -1.14 5.74 -13.69
N THR A 32 -0.50 4.60 -13.89
CA THR A 32 -0.35 3.96 -15.21
C THR A 32 -1.23 2.71 -15.36
N ARG A 33 -1.76 2.18 -14.25
CA ARG A 33 -2.71 1.07 -14.26
C ARG A 33 -4.01 1.44 -14.98
N GLY A 34 -4.71 0.44 -15.52
CA GLY A 34 -6.02 0.62 -16.15
C GLY A 34 -7.08 1.04 -15.12
N LEU A 35 -7.76 2.17 -15.35
CA LEU A 35 -8.86 2.62 -14.51
C LEU A 35 -10.05 1.67 -14.63
N LEU A 36 -10.54 1.15 -13.51
CA LEU A 36 -11.72 0.28 -13.45
C LEU A 36 -12.97 1.02 -13.02
N ARG A 37 -12.86 1.83 -11.97
CA ARG A 37 -14.01 2.55 -11.39
C ARG A 37 -13.55 3.83 -10.70
N GLU A 38 -14.38 4.87 -10.79
CA GLU A 38 -14.21 6.11 -10.03
C GLU A 38 -15.54 6.46 -9.35
N SER A 39 -15.49 6.81 -8.07
CA SER A 39 -16.64 7.28 -7.29
C SER A 39 -16.24 8.46 -6.42
N ALA A 40 -17.17 9.06 -5.67
CA ALA A 40 -16.84 10.10 -4.69
C ALA A 40 -15.82 9.63 -3.64
N ALA A 41 -15.92 8.37 -3.20
CA ALA A 41 -15.12 7.80 -2.13
C ALA A 41 -13.77 7.21 -2.60
N GLY A 42 -13.58 6.92 -3.90
CA GLY A 42 -12.38 6.22 -4.34
C GLY A 42 -12.14 6.17 -5.84
N ILE A 43 -10.91 5.78 -6.20
CA ILE A 43 -10.52 5.38 -7.55
C ILE A 43 -9.96 3.96 -7.49
N LEU A 44 -10.53 3.06 -8.27
CA LEU A 44 -10.13 1.67 -8.38
C LEU A 44 -9.42 1.43 -9.70
N TYR A 45 -8.22 0.87 -9.64
CA TYR A 45 -7.39 0.49 -10.79
C TYR A 45 -7.16 -1.01 -10.82
N ALA A 46 -6.94 -1.54 -12.02
CA ALA A 46 -6.53 -2.92 -12.23
C ALA A 46 -5.13 -3.17 -11.66
N GLY A 47 -4.85 -4.40 -11.22
CA GLY A 47 -3.51 -4.83 -10.89
C GLY A 47 -2.55 -4.75 -12.08
N GLN A 48 -1.25 -4.58 -11.78
CA GLN A 48 -0.21 -4.46 -12.79
C GLN A 48 0.36 -5.83 -13.23
N SER A 49 0.16 -6.88 -12.41
CA SER A 49 0.64 -8.24 -12.64
C SER A 49 -0.40 -9.26 -12.21
N THR A 50 -0.14 -10.55 -12.42
CA THR A 50 -1.04 -11.62 -11.95
C THR A 50 -1.15 -11.69 -10.42
N LYS A 51 -0.15 -11.16 -9.69
CA LYS A 51 -0.08 -11.11 -8.21
C LYS A 51 -0.96 -10.05 -7.58
N VAL A 52 -1.22 -8.96 -8.29
CA VAL A 52 -2.06 -7.86 -7.81
C VAL A 52 -3.42 -7.97 -8.46
N LYS A 53 -4.48 -8.01 -7.66
CA LYS A 53 -5.85 -7.99 -8.16
C LYS A 53 -6.23 -6.57 -8.57
N GLU A 54 -6.15 -5.65 -7.62
CA GLU A 54 -6.67 -4.28 -7.76
C GLU A 54 -5.88 -3.33 -6.84
N LEU A 55 -5.93 -2.03 -7.17
CA LEU A 55 -5.48 -0.95 -6.31
C LEU A 55 -6.61 0.05 -6.10
N LEU A 56 -6.98 0.28 -4.84
CA LEU A 56 -7.93 1.31 -4.43
C LEU A 56 -7.19 2.50 -3.81
N TYR A 57 -7.36 3.68 -4.39
CA TYR A 57 -7.08 4.95 -3.73
C TYR A 57 -8.36 5.44 -3.06
N ALA A 58 -8.40 5.50 -1.72
CA ALA A 58 -9.55 5.96 -0.95
C ALA A 58 -9.40 7.44 -0.59
N PHE A 59 -10.51 8.17 -0.66
CA PHE A 59 -10.55 9.61 -0.45
C PHE A 59 -11.49 9.97 0.69
N GLN A 60 -11.04 10.89 1.54
CA GLN A 60 -11.83 11.54 2.57
C GLN A 60 -11.75 13.06 2.33
N ASP A 61 -12.89 13.75 2.36
CA ASP A 61 -12.98 15.20 2.11
C ASP A 61 -12.28 15.64 0.80
N GLY A 62 -12.39 14.79 -0.21
CA GLY A 62 -11.80 14.99 -1.53
C GLY A 62 -10.26 14.89 -1.58
N ALA A 63 -9.61 14.38 -0.54
CA ALA A 63 -8.17 14.19 -0.47
C ALA A 63 -7.82 12.72 -0.20
N LEU A 64 -6.68 12.26 -0.73
CA LEU A 64 -6.22 10.88 -0.53
C LEU A 64 -5.97 10.62 0.96
N SER A 65 -6.68 9.63 1.51
CA SER A 65 -6.56 9.23 2.92
C SER A 65 -5.84 7.88 3.09
N SER A 66 -6.04 6.95 2.16
CA SER A 66 -5.36 5.65 2.16
C SER A 66 -5.24 5.05 0.78
N CYS A 67 -4.29 4.12 0.63
CA CYS A 67 -4.17 3.26 -0.55
C CYS A 67 -4.31 1.81 -0.11
N ILE A 68 -5.05 1.00 -0.85
CA ILE A 68 -5.25 -0.42 -0.55
C ILE A 68 -4.86 -1.24 -1.77
N LEU A 69 -3.78 -1.99 -1.65
CA LEU A 69 -3.35 -2.95 -2.65
C LEU A 69 -3.95 -4.32 -2.31
N MET A 70 -4.80 -4.85 -3.20
CA MET A 70 -5.44 -6.15 -3.04
C MET A 70 -4.70 -7.19 -3.88
N PHE A 71 -4.38 -8.33 -3.28
CA PHE A 71 -3.59 -9.37 -3.92
C PHE A 71 -4.46 -10.51 -4.45
N ASN A 72 -4.00 -11.13 -5.53
CA ASN A 72 -4.70 -12.26 -6.13
C ASN A 72 -4.45 -13.53 -5.29
N MET A 73 -5.43 -13.93 -4.49
CA MET A 73 -5.36 -15.10 -3.61
C MET A 73 -5.24 -16.44 -4.36
N GLN A 74 -5.47 -16.47 -5.68
CA GLN A 74 -5.27 -17.67 -6.51
C GLN A 74 -3.82 -17.85 -6.95
N GLU A 75 -2.97 -16.83 -6.77
CA GLU A 75 -1.55 -16.94 -7.09
C GLU A 75 -0.81 -17.82 -6.08
N THR A 76 0.01 -18.72 -6.61
CA THR A 76 0.83 -19.60 -5.78
C THR A 76 1.81 -18.77 -4.97
N ASN A 77 1.93 -19.07 -3.68
CA ASN A 77 2.84 -18.40 -2.73
C ASN A 77 2.60 -16.90 -2.50
N ILE A 78 1.42 -16.36 -2.86
CA ILE A 78 1.18 -14.91 -2.76
C ILE A 78 1.47 -14.31 -1.38
N ALA A 79 1.15 -15.02 -0.29
CA ALA A 79 1.43 -14.54 1.07
C ALA A 79 2.94 -14.40 1.35
N LEU A 80 3.75 -15.33 0.88
CA LEU A 80 5.21 -15.28 1.04
C LEU A 80 5.81 -14.16 0.19
N ASP A 81 5.31 -13.97 -1.03
CA ASP A 81 5.75 -12.93 -1.94
C ASP A 81 5.44 -11.54 -1.40
N VAL A 82 4.23 -11.33 -0.87
CA VAL A 82 3.83 -10.08 -0.21
C VAL A 82 4.70 -9.81 1.02
N ALA A 83 4.98 -10.83 1.84
CA ALA A 83 5.85 -10.68 3.00
C ALA A 83 7.28 -10.27 2.61
N LYS A 84 7.86 -10.90 1.58
CA LYS A 84 9.19 -10.54 1.06
C LYS A 84 9.21 -9.12 0.50
N PHE A 85 8.21 -8.78 -0.31
CA PHE A 85 8.07 -7.46 -0.92
C PHE A 85 8.13 -6.33 0.11
N TYR A 86 7.36 -6.47 1.20
CA TYR A 86 7.34 -5.46 2.25
C TYR A 86 8.56 -5.49 3.17
N ALA A 87 9.12 -6.67 3.46
CA ALA A 87 10.35 -6.79 4.25
C ALA A 87 11.58 -6.17 3.58
N GLU A 88 11.64 -6.12 2.25
CA GLU A 88 12.70 -5.44 1.50
C GLU A 88 12.62 -3.90 1.56
N ARG A 89 11.44 -3.35 1.85
CA ARG A 89 11.12 -1.92 1.71
C ARG A 89 10.93 -1.21 3.03
N TYR A 90 10.39 -1.92 4.01
CA TYR A 90 9.89 -1.35 5.24
C TYR A 90 10.37 -2.15 6.45
N LYS A 91 10.47 -1.46 7.58
CA LYS A 91 10.80 -2.11 8.85
C LYS A 91 9.54 -2.72 9.45
N LEU A 92 9.55 -4.01 9.76
CA LEU A 92 8.46 -4.60 10.55
C LEU A 92 8.42 -3.93 11.93
N SER A 93 7.31 -3.25 12.24
CA SER A 93 7.13 -2.50 13.49
C SER A 93 6.32 -3.28 14.53
N GLY A 94 5.51 -4.25 14.09
CA GLY A 94 4.78 -5.13 15.02
C GLY A 94 3.66 -5.92 14.35
N LYS A 95 2.79 -6.48 15.20
CA LYS A 95 1.59 -7.21 14.81
C LYS A 95 0.44 -6.81 15.73
N ILE A 96 -0.73 -6.51 15.16
CA ILE A 96 -1.96 -6.17 15.89
C ILE A 96 -3.06 -7.12 15.40
N GLY A 97 -3.51 -8.04 16.27
CA GLY A 97 -4.40 -9.12 15.83
C GLY A 97 -3.73 -9.93 14.71
N ASP A 98 -4.40 -10.05 13.57
CA ASP A 98 -3.86 -10.73 12.38
C ASP A 98 -3.16 -9.78 11.38
N MET A 99 -3.02 -8.50 11.73
CA MET A 99 -2.38 -7.51 10.87
C MET A 99 -0.90 -7.36 11.19
N TYR A 100 -0.05 -7.44 10.17
CA TYR A 100 1.38 -7.13 10.27
C TYR A 100 1.59 -5.66 9.92
N MET A 101 2.29 -4.93 10.78
CA MET A 101 2.56 -3.51 10.61
C MET A 101 4.00 -3.31 10.14
N PHE A 102 4.15 -2.58 9.04
CA PHE A 102 5.43 -2.19 8.47
C PHE A 102 5.54 -0.67 8.45
N GLU A 103 6.73 -0.15 8.72
CA GLU A 103 7.01 1.27 8.87
C GLU A 103 7.90 1.76 7.72
N ALA A 104 7.53 2.88 7.09
CA ALA A 104 8.35 3.54 6.10
C ALA A 104 9.70 3.98 6.71
N PRO A 105 10.83 3.95 5.97
CA PRO A 105 12.14 4.33 6.53
C PRO A 105 12.19 5.75 7.07
N ASP A 106 11.37 6.66 6.52
CA ASP A 106 11.23 8.05 6.94
C ASP A 106 10.09 8.28 7.95
N GLN A 107 9.41 7.21 8.37
CA GLN A 107 8.27 7.21 9.29
C GLN A 107 7.08 8.07 8.84
N SER A 108 6.99 8.38 7.54
CA SER A 108 5.90 9.19 7.00
C SER A 108 4.57 8.42 6.92
N PHE A 109 4.62 7.09 6.87
CA PHE A 109 3.46 6.21 6.79
C PHE A 109 3.76 4.79 7.27
N SER A 110 2.67 4.08 7.57
CA SER A 110 2.66 2.65 7.87
C SER A 110 1.97 1.86 6.76
N VAL A 111 2.35 0.59 6.61
CA VAL A 111 1.63 -0.40 5.79
C VAL A 111 1.12 -1.50 6.71
N ALA A 112 -0.21 -1.65 6.75
CA ALA A 112 -0.88 -2.74 7.45
C ALA A 112 -1.20 -3.86 6.45
N VAL A 113 -0.57 -5.02 6.60
CA VAL A 113 -0.83 -6.20 5.77
C VAL A 113 -1.76 -7.14 6.53
N SER A 114 -2.91 -7.47 5.93
CA SER A 114 -3.90 -8.33 6.56
C SER A 114 -4.75 -9.10 5.55
N THR A 115 -5.60 -10.00 6.04
CA THR A 115 -6.55 -10.77 5.22
C THR A 115 -7.96 -10.63 5.79
N ASN A 116 -8.95 -10.37 4.94
CA ASN A 116 -10.36 -10.46 5.31
C ASN A 116 -11.22 -11.02 4.15
N GLN A 117 -12.50 -11.28 4.41
CA GLN A 117 -13.41 -11.90 3.42
C GLN A 117 -13.74 -11.01 2.22
N GLU A 118 -13.73 -9.69 2.40
CA GLU A 118 -14.13 -8.73 1.36
C GLU A 118 -12.99 -8.45 0.38
N MET A 119 -11.79 -8.21 0.90
CA MET A 119 -10.62 -7.78 0.12
C MET A 119 -9.62 -8.92 -0.14
N GLY A 120 -9.74 -10.05 0.55
CA GLY A 120 -8.71 -11.08 0.57
C GLY A 120 -7.44 -10.59 1.28
N LEU A 121 -6.28 -11.12 0.90
CA LEU A 121 -4.98 -10.57 1.31
C LEU A 121 -4.82 -9.18 0.71
N HIS A 122 -4.51 -8.19 1.56
CA HIS A 122 -4.36 -6.82 1.15
C HIS A 122 -3.33 -6.08 2.02
N ALA A 123 -2.84 -4.97 1.50
CA ALA A 123 -1.96 -4.06 2.20
C ALA A 123 -2.55 -2.65 2.15
N MET A 124 -2.72 -2.06 3.33
CA MET A 124 -3.29 -0.73 3.51
C MET A 124 -2.18 0.25 3.92
N TYR A 125 -1.96 1.27 3.09
CA TYR A 125 -1.03 2.36 3.33
C TYR A 125 -1.77 3.47 4.09
N LEU A 126 -1.27 3.81 5.27
CA LEU A 126 -1.89 4.75 6.20
C LEU A 126 -0.88 5.82 6.60
N ARG A 127 -1.29 7.08 6.51
CA ARG A 127 -0.46 8.20 6.98
C ARG A 127 -0.22 8.04 8.47
N ASN A 128 1.03 8.17 8.90
CA ASN A 128 1.29 8.35 10.31
C ASN A 128 0.87 9.78 10.65
N HIS A 129 -0.12 9.92 11.53
CA HIS A 129 -0.27 11.17 12.24
C HIS A 129 0.96 11.26 13.14
N GLY A 130 1.91 12.11 12.77
CA GLY A 130 3.06 12.36 13.63
C GLY A 130 2.52 12.57 15.04
N GLN A 131 3.07 11.84 16.02
CA GLN A 131 3.00 12.35 17.37
C GLN A 131 3.65 13.72 17.30
N GLU A 132 2.84 14.78 17.26
CA GLU A 132 3.24 16.03 17.87
C GLU A 132 3.63 15.63 19.28
N LEU A 133 4.93 15.42 19.49
CA LEU A 133 5.50 15.33 20.81
C LEU A 133 5.12 16.66 21.45
N LEU A 134 4.07 16.62 22.26
CA LEU A 134 3.74 17.64 23.21
C LEU A 134 4.97 17.74 24.13
N ASN A 135 5.84 18.70 23.81
CA ASN A 135 6.84 19.21 24.73
C ASN A 135 6.14 20.00 25.84
#